data_AF-A0A2U2RLB9-F1
#
_entry.id   AF-A0A2U2RLB9-F1
#
_cell.length_a   1.000
_cell.length_b   1.000
_cell.length_c   1.000
_cell.angle_alpha   90.00
_cell.angle_beta   90.00
_cell.angle_gamma   90.00
#
_symmetry.space_group_name_H-M   'P 1'
#
loop_
_entity.id
_entity.type
_entity.pdbx_description
1 polymer ?
#
loop_
_entity_poly.entity_id
_entity_poly.type
_entity_poly.pdbx_seq_one_letter_code
_entity_poly.pdbx_strand_id
1 'polypeptide(L)'
;MPNPLVKIAMTGASIAAGVVGQKVITAIWNSVLDEDAPTNKNIKRSAKETKAARKEAKKSGASKAEVKAITDPENERPAWQIIVWTLLTGVVLQAFRQAARNGTEVGARKITERRPRPNRG
;
A
#
# COMPACT_ATOMS: atom_id res chain seq x y z
N MET A 1 -27.86 16.50 -2.05
CA MET A 1 -27.09 15.52 -1.23
C MET A 1 -26.46 14.50 -2.18
N PRO A 2 -25.20 14.08 -2.00
CA PRO A 2 -24.54 13.14 -2.91
C PRO A 2 -25.34 11.83 -2.99
N ASN A 3 -25.70 11.42 -4.21
CA ASN A 3 -26.49 10.22 -4.46
C ASN A 3 -25.78 8.99 -3.84
N PRO A 4 -26.44 8.17 -3.01
CA PRO A 4 -25.84 7.03 -2.32
C PRO A 4 -25.15 6.03 -3.26
N LEU A 5 -25.63 5.88 -4.50
CA LEU A 5 -24.97 5.05 -5.52
C LEU A 5 -23.57 5.57 -5.90
N VAL A 6 -23.40 6.89 -5.95
CA VAL A 6 -22.11 7.53 -6.22
C VAL A 6 -21.14 7.31 -5.06
N LYS A 7 -21.63 7.28 -3.82
CA LYS A 7 -20.80 6.93 -2.66
C LYS A 7 -20.32 5.48 -2.73
N ILE A 8 -21.21 4.53 -3.07
CA ILE A 8 -20.83 3.12 -3.18
C ILE A 8 -19.80 2.92 -4.30
N ALA A 9 -20.01 3.53 -5.46
CA ALA A 9 -19.07 3.47 -6.58
C ALA A 9 -17.70 4.09 -6.22
N MET A 10 -17.70 5.26 -5.57
CA MET A 10 -16.47 5.90 -5.08
C MET A 10 -15.73 5.05 -4.06
N THR A 11 -16.44 4.42 -3.13
CA THR A 11 -15.85 3.50 -2.14
C THR A 11 -15.22 2.29 -2.84
N GLY A 12 -15.92 1.68 -3.80
CA GLY A 12 -15.39 0.57 -4.59
C GLY A 12 -14.15 0.95 -5.40
N ALA A 13 -14.19 2.10 -6.09
CA ALA A 13 -13.06 2.62 -6.83
C ALA A 13 -11.85 2.93 -5.93
N SER A 14 -12.09 3.46 -4.72
CA SER A 14 -11.04 3.75 -3.74
C SER A 14 -10.36 2.48 -3.23
N ILE A 15 -11.14 1.42 -2.98
CA ILE A 15 -10.61 0.12 -2.58
C ILE A 15 -9.79 -0.49 -3.73
N ALA A 16 -10.31 -0.47 -4.96
CA ALA A 16 -9.60 -0.98 -6.12
C ALA A 16 -8.28 -0.22 -6.36
N ALA A 17 -8.31 1.11 -6.30
CA ALA A 17 -7.12 1.94 -6.43
C ALA A 17 -6.08 1.66 -5.33
N GLY A 18 -6.52 1.41 -4.08
CA GLY A 18 -5.64 1.01 -2.99
C GLY A 18 -4.94 -0.32 -3.27
N VAL A 19 -5.66 -1.32 -3.80
CA VAL A 19 -5.09 -2.63 -4.14
C VAL A 19 -4.10 -2.52 -5.31
N VAL A 20 -4.46 -1.79 -6.37
CA VAL A 20 -3.58 -1.62 -7.54
C VAL A 20 -2.35 -0.78 -7.17
N GLY A 21 -2.54 0.32 -6.44
CA GLY A 21 -1.44 1.15 -5.95
C GLY A 21 -0.46 0.35 -5.11
N GLN A 22 -0.95 -0.46 -4.16
CA GLN A 22 -0.08 -1.31 -3.36
C GLN A 22 0.74 -2.29 -4.21
N LYS A 23 0.12 -2.94 -5.21
CA LYS A 23 0.83 -3.85 -6.13
C LYS A 23 1.92 -3.15 -6.92
N VAL A 24 1.63 -1.96 -7.43
CA VAL A 24 2.59 -1.17 -8.22
C VAL A 24 3.77 -0.75 -7.37
N ILE A 25 3.54 -0.22 -6.16
CA ILE A 25 4.61 0.20 -5.25
C ILE A 25 5.48 -1.00 -4.86
N THR A 26 4.86 -2.16 -4.54
CA THR A 26 5.60 -3.38 -4.23
C THR A 26 6.37 -3.91 -5.43
N ALA A 27 5.83 -3.85 -6.65
CA ALA A 27 6.55 -4.27 -7.85
C ALA A 27 7.77 -3.38 -8.13
N ILE A 28 7.61 -2.05 -7.99
CA ILE A 28 8.72 -1.09 -8.13
C ILE A 28 9.80 -1.41 -7.09
N TRP A 29 9.41 -1.59 -5.83
CA TRP A 29 10.33 -1.92 -4.76
C TRP A 29 11.12 -3.21 -5.05
N ASN A 30 10.39 -4.29 -5.36
CA ASN A 30 10.99 -5.59 -5.62
C ASN A 30 11.89 -5.56 -6.87
N SER A 31 11.55 -4.77 -7.90
CA SER A 31 12.39 -4.66 -9.11
C SER A 31 13.70 -3.89 -8.91
N VAL A 32 13.75 -3.00 -7.92
CA VAL A 32 14.93 -2.14 -7.67
C VAL A 32 15.86 -2.77 -6.65
N LEU A 33 15.31 -3.46 -5.65
CA LEU A 33 16.07 -3.97 -4.52
C LEU A 33 16.15 -5.51 -4.48
N ASP A 34 15.46 -6.22 -5.37
CA ASP A 34 15.30 -7.69 -5.36
C ASP A 34 14.86 -8.27 -3.99
N GLU A 35 14.33 -7.41 -3.12
CA GLU A 35 13.87 -7.72 -1.77
C GLU A 35 12.36 -7.51 -1.67
N ASP A 36 11.70 -8.29 -0.82
CA ASP A 36 10.28 -8.10 -0.52
C ASP A 36 10.04 -6.74 0.14
N ALA A 37 9.06 -5.98 -0.37
CA ALA A 37 8.67 -4.71 0.25
C ALA A 37 8.28 -4.85 1.73
N PRO A 38 8.64 -3.87 2.60
CA PRO A 38 8.32 -3.88 4.03
C PRO A 38 6.84 -3.55 4.27
N THR A 39 5.98 -4.46 3.84
CA THR A 39 4.53 -4.37 3.99
C THR A 39 4.09 -5.04 5.29
N ASN A 40 2.99 -4.57 5.89
CA ASN A 40 2.40 -5.20 7.07
C ASN A 40 2.14 -6.71 6.91
N LYS A 41 1.90 -7.17 5.68
CA LYS A 41 1.73 -8.60 5.38
C LYS A 41 3.07 -9.34 5.47
N ASN A 42 4.12 -8.79 4.88
CA ASN A 42 5.46 -9.38 4.87
C ASN A 42 6.10 -9.37 6.26
N ILE A 43 5.97 -8.26 7.00
CA ILE A 43 6.40 -8.15 8.41
C ILE A 43 5.73 -9.24 9.27
N LYS A 44 4.40 -9.40 9.15
CA LYS A 44 3.65 -10.43 9.90
C LYS A 44 4.02 -11.85 9.46
N ARG A 45 4.33 -12.06 8.19
CA ARG A 45 4.73 -13.35 7.63
C ARG A 45 6.12 -13.74 8.16
N SER A 46 7.10 -12.85 8.06
CA SER A 46 8.45 -13.05 8.57
C SER A 46 8.44 -13.36 10.07
N ALA A 47 7.66 -12.61 10.86
CA ALA A 47 7.52 -12.87 12.29
C ALA A 47 6.90 -14.24 12.60
N LYS A 48 5.99 -14.74 11.75
CA LYS A 48 5.37 -16.07 11.90
C LYS A 48 6.35 -17.18 11.52
N GLU A 49 7.06 -17.03 10.40
CA GLU A 49 8.06 -17.98 9.91
C GLU A 49 9.22 -18.10 10.90
N THR A 50 9.72 -16.97 11.42
CA THR A 50 10.75 -16.95 12.47
C THR A 50 10.28 -17.65 13.74
N LYS A 51 9.01 -17.44 14.16
CA LYS A 51 8.43 -18.17 15.31
C LYS A 51 8.28 -19.66 15.04
N ALA A 52 7.95 -20.06 13.81
CA ALA A 52 7.85 -21.46 13.42
C ALA A 52 9.25 -22.11 13.43
N ALA A 53 10.25 -21.48 12.82
CA ALA A 53 11.64 -21.93 12.82
C ALA A 53 12.20 -22.06 14.24
N ARG A 54 11.94 -21.08 15.13
CA ARG A 54 12.31 -21.18 16.55
C ARG A 54 11.62 -22.34 17.27
N LYS A 55 10.36 -22.65 16.94
CA LYS A 55 9.63 -23.79 17.52
C LYS A 55 10.16 -25.11 16.99
N GLU A 56 10.49 -25.18 15.71
CA GLU A 56 11.07 -26.36 15.08
C GLU A 56 12.48 -26.65 15.61
N ALA A 57 13.34 -25.62 15.72
CA ALA A 57 14.65 -25.73 16.35
C ALA A 57 14.57 -26.22 17.80
N LYS A 58 13.58 -25.74 18.57
CA LYS A 58 13.33 -26.27 19.93
C LYS A 58 12.92 -27.74 19.92
N LYS A 59 12.15 -28.18 18.92
CA LYS A 59 11.72 -29.59 18.77
C LYS A 59 12.87 -30.49 18.33
N SER A 60 13.80 -29.98 17.51
CA SER A 60 14.99 -30.70 17.06
C SER A 60 16.11 -30.74 18.10
N GLY A 61 15.89 -30.21 19.30
CA GLY A 61 16.86 -30.25 20.40
C GLY A 61 17.91 -29.13 20.38
N ALA A 62 17.72 -28.07 19.58
CA ALA A 62 18.64 -26.94 19.54
C ALA A 62 18.73 -26.25 20.91
N SER A 63 19.94 -25.79 21.24
CA SER A 63 20.21 -25.06 22.48
C SER A 63 19.46 -23.72 22.52
N LYS A 64 19.25 -23.18 23.72
CA LYS A 64 18.61 -21.86 23.89
C LYS A 64 19.37 -20.74 23.17
N ALA A 65 20.69 -20.87 22.99
CA ALA A 65 21.53 -19.91 22.28
C ALA A 65 21.25 -19.94 20.77
N GLU A 66 21.19 -21.14 20.17
CA GLU A 66 20.88 -21.31 18.74
C GLU A 66 19.47 -20.85 18.39
N VAL A 67 18.49 -21.15 19.23
CA VAL A 67 17.11 -20.66 19.03
C VAL A 67 17.02 -19.12 19.13
N LYS A 68 17.87 -18.50 19.95
CA LYS A 68 17.94 -17.04 20.09
C LYS A 68 18.67 -16.38 18.93
N ALA A 69 19.61 -17.09 18.30
CA ALA A 69 20.32 -16.66 17.10
C ALA A 69 19.44 -16.67 15.84
N ILE A 70 18.28 -17.35 15.84
CA ILE A 70 17.28 -17.23 14.78
C ILE A 70 16.62 -15.85 14.87
N THR A 71 17.18 -14.85 14.22
CA THR A 71 16.62 -13.49 14.13
C THR A 71 15.55 -13.40 13.06
N ASP A 72 14.68 -12.41 13.20
CA ASP A 72 13.70 -12.08 12.16
C ASP A 72 14.40 -11.17 11.13
N PRO A 73 14.48 -11.57 9.84
CA PRO A 73 15.16 -10.77 8.83
C PRO A 73 14.53 -9.39 8.65
N GLU A 74 13.26 -9.21 9.01
CA GLU A 74 12.60 -7.90 8.97
C GLU A 74 13.13 -6.93 10.03
N ASN A 75 13.64 -7.44 11.17
CA ASN A 75 14.23 -6.62 12.23
C ASN A 75 15.68 -6.22 11.92
N GLU A 76 16.32 -6.87 10.93
CA GLU A 76 17.69 -6.57 10.50
C GLU A 76 17.72 -5.62 9.29
N ARG A 77 16.54 -5.19 8.79
CA ARG A 77 16.46 -4.27 7.66
C ARG A 77 17.13 -2.94 7.98
N PRO A 78 17.99 -2.44 7.07
CA PRO A 78 18.59 -1.12 7.22
C PRO A 78 17.54 -0.01 7.35
N ALA A 79 17.77 0.94 8.26
CA ALA A 79 16.85 2.07 8.49
C ALA A 79 16.58 2.89 7.22
N TRP A 80 17.56 2.98 6.31
CA TRP A 80 17.39 3.68 5.04
C TRP A 80 16.31 3.05 4.15
N GLN A 81 16.16 1.72 4.16
CA GLN A 81 15.10 1.05 3.41
C GLN A 81 13.71 1.44 3.93
N ILE A 82 13.54 1.54 5.25
CA ILE A 82 12.27 1.98 5.87
C ILE A 82 11.96 3.42 5.45
N ILE A 83 12.97 4.30 5.43
CA ILE A 83 12.82 5.70 5.00
C ILE A 83 12.43 5.76 3.53
N VAL A 84 13.13 5.04 2.64
CA VAL A 84 12.82 5.03 1.20
C VAL A 84 11.41 4.50 0.96
N TRP A 85 11.00 3.43 1.65
CA TRP A 85 9.63 2.90 1.53
C TRP A 85 8.58 3.91 1.97
N THR A 86 8.83 4.62 3.08
CA THR A 86 7.94 5.66 3.59
C THR A 86 7.83 6.83 2.61
N LEU A 87 8.95 7.23 2.00
CA LEU A 87 8.97 8.27 0.97
C LEU A 87 8.25 7.83 -0.30
N LEU A 88 8.50 6.62 -0.77
CA LEU A 88 7.88 6.06 -1.98
C LEU A 88 6.36 5.98 -1.83
N THR A 89 5.87 5.47 -0.70
CA THR A 89 4.44 5.42 -0.38
C THR A 89 3.84 6.81 -0.25
N GLY A 90 4.55 7.76 0.37
CA GLY A 90 4.13 9.16 0.47
C GLY A 90 3.98 9.84 -0.89
N VAL A 91 4.97 9.70 -1.78
CA VAL A 91 4.97 10.26 -3.14
C VAL A 91 3.82 9.67 -3.96
N VAL A 92 3.62 8.35 -3.89
CA VAL A 92 2.54 7.71 -4.64
C VAL A 92 1.17 8.15 -4.13
N LEU A 93 1.00 8.31 -2.81
CA LEU A 93 -0.22 8.86 -2.24
C LEU A 93 -0.48 10.31 -2.71
N GLN A 94 0.58 11.13 -2.81
CA GLN A 94 0.48 12.48 -3.35
C GLN A 94 0.10 12.48 -4.84
N ALA A 95 0.70 11.59 -5.63
CA ALA A 95 0.36 11.42 -7.05
C ALA A 95 -1.11 11.02 -7.22
N PHE A 96 -1.61 10.08 -6.41
CA PHE A 96 -3.04 9.71 -6.40
C PHE A 96 -3.94 10.88 -6.00
N ARG A 97 -3.55 11.67 -4.99
CA ARG A 97 -4.31 12.88 -4.60
C ARG A 97 -4.34 13.92 -5.72
N GLN A 98 -3.23 14.14 -6.41
CA GLN A 98 -3.16 15.10 -7.52
C GLN A 98 -3.98 14.61 -8.72
N ALA A 99 -3.89 13.31 -9.05
CA ALA A 99 -4.71 12.71 -10.09
C ALA A 99 -6.21 12.80 -9.77
N ALA A 100 -6.60 12.58 -8.51
CA ALA A 100 -7.97 12.75 -8.06
C ALA A 100 -8.44 14.21 -8.21
N ARG A 101 -7.63 15.20 -7.82
CA ARG A 101 -7.94 16.63 -7.99
C ARG A 101 -8.14 16.99 -9.46
N ASN A 102 -7.19 16.63 -10.32
CA ASN A 102 -7.27 16.88 -11.76
C ASN A 102 -8.50 16.19 -12.38
N GLY A 103 -8.81 14.97 -11.96
CA GLY A 103 -10.01 14.24 -12.41
C GLY A 103 -11.31 14.91 -11.97
N THR A 104 -11.37 15.44 -10.74
CA THR A 104 -12.53 16.21 -10.24
C THR A 104 -12.69 17.54 -10.97
N GLU A 105 -11.61 18.22 -11.34
CA GLU A 105 -11.65 19.47 -12.12
C GLU A 105 -12.14 19.24 -13.55
N VAL A 106 -11.67 18.18 -14.22
CA VAL A 106 -12.15 17.80 -15.56
C VAL A 106 -13.62 17.37 -15.52
N GLY A 107 -14.03 16.63 -14.48
CA GLY A 107 -15.42 16.27 -14.25
C GLY A 107 -16.31 17.49 -13.97
N ALA A 108 -15.82 18.42 -13.15
CA ALA A 108 -16.50 19.68 -12.87
C ALA A 108 -16.66 20.53 -14.14
N ARG A 109 -15.61 20.66 -14.96
CA ARG A 109 -15.68 21.33 -16.27
C ARG A 109 -16.71 20.70 -17.20
N LYS A 110 -16.76 19.37 -17.32
CA LYS A 110 -17.80 18.69 -18.13
C LYS A 110 -19.23 18.92 -17.61
N ILE A 111 -19.39 19.15 -16.31
CA ILE A 111 -20.70 19.44 -15.70
C ILE A 111 -21.07 20.92 -15.87
N THR A 112 -20.11 21.85 -15.77
CA THR A 112 -20.34 23.29 -15.93
C THR A 112 -20.39 23.74 -17.40
N GLU A 113 -19.76 23.01 -18.33
CA GLU A 113 -19.85 23.24 -19.78
C GLU A 113 -21.18 22.76 -20.39
N ARG A 114 -22.02 22.03 -19.64
CA ARG A 114 -23.43 21.86 -20.02
C ARG A 114 -24.10 23.23 -19.92
N ARG A 115 -24.13 23.95 -21.04
CA ARG A 115 -24.66 25.30 -21.20
C ARG A 115 -25.90 25.53 -20.32
N PRO A 116 -26.02 26.69 -19.65
CA PRO A 116 -27.29 27.12 -19.08
C PRO A 116 -28.35 27.04 -20.19
N ARG A 117 -29.46 26.31 -19.95
CA ARG A 117 -30.61 26.39 -20.86
C ARG A 117 -31.06 27.85 -20.86
N PRO A 118 -31.17 28.51 -22.03
CA PRO A 118 -31.78 29.83 -22.09
C PRO A 118 -33.18 29.70 -21.49
N ASN A 119 -33.44 30.48 -20.46
CA ASN A 119 -34.75 30.61 -19.86
C ASN A 119 -35.69 31.03 -21.00
N ARG A 120 -36.57 30.14 -21.45
CA ARG A 120 -37.65 30.52 -22.38
C ARG A 120 -38.60 31.37 -21.55
N GLY A 121 -38.68 32.65 -21.92
CA GLY A 121 -39.65 33.60 -21.37
C GLY A 121 -41.08 33.16 -21.62
#